data_AF-A0A959IJF7-F1
#
_entry.id   AF-A0A959IJF7-F1
#
_cell.length_a   1.000
_cell.length_b   1.000
_cell.length_c   1.000
_cell.angle_alpha   90.00
_cell.angle_beta   90.00
_cell.angle_gamma   90.00
#
_symmetry.space_group_name_H-M   'P 1'
#
loop_
_entity.id
_entity.type
_entity.pdbx_description
1 polymer ?
#
loop_
_entity_poly.entity_id
_entity_poly.type
_entity_poly.pdbx_seq_one_letter_code
_entity_poly.pdbx_strand_id
1 'polypeptide(L)'
;MPNPSVLFWNRLEPNPRSEDIEKVLRAEIRDPLWMLSRQWQFGEFQGEDAGFAASINLNYQKTEIQQFYPSREEAQDFDGQETPLDIIVEKTEYQPDFFTKVEIGRHWFRLLKKHLPPPDQAGILQSFSKSGLLQFQLPPDEDRAQQYDNADVFSHEIYHSTLTAFANRDLIDGGALIDLISDEDLSISERILGNRHELVDELADRLLEWSTRIYSIKAGKSKAWHTAHMEYQFEVAL
;
A
#
# COMPACT_ATOMS: atom_id res chain seq x y z
N MET A 1 -37.78 -16.39 -45.50
CA MET A 1 -37.93 -17.67 -44.77
C MET A 1 -36.54 -18.23 -44.52
N PRO A 2 -36.20 -18.70 -43.31
CA PRO A 2 -34.89 -19.31 -43.06
C PRO A 2 -34.79 -20.66 -43.78
N ASN A 3 -33.63 -20.94 -44.39
CA ASN A 3 -33.37 -22.22 -45.06
C ASN A 3 -33.26 -23.34 -44.01
N PRO A 4 -33.95 -24.47 -44.17
CA PRO A 4 -33.78 -25.60 -43.27
C PRO A 4 -32.36 -26.18 -43.42
N SER A 5 -31.62 -26.24 -42.31
CA SER A 5 -30.35 -26.96 -42.24
C SER A 5 -30.61 -28.45 -42.02
N VAL A 6 -30.19 -29.30 -42.95
CA VAL A 6 -30.23 -30.75 -42.79
C VAL A 6 -29.02 -31.18 -41.95
N LEU A 7 -29.26 -31.69 -40.75
CA LEU A 7 -28.23 -32.29 -39.90
C LEU A 7 -27.98 -33.73 -40.34
N PHE A 8 -26.73 -34.06 -40.67
CA PHE A 8 -26.30 -35.43 -40.93
C PHE A 8 -25.59 -35.98 -39.70
N TRP A 9 -25.99 -37.18 -39.26
CA TRP A 9 -25.33 -37.90 -38.20
C TRP A 9 -24.54 -39.06 -38.82
N ASN A 10 -23.23 -39.08 -38.61
CA ASN A 10 -22.40 -40.22 -38.96
C ASN A 10 -22.14 -41.05 -37.71
N ARG A 11 -22.65 -42.28 -37.71
CA ARG A 11 -22.31 -43.28 -36.70
C ARG A 11 -20.96 -43.89 -37.08
N LEU A 12 -19.95 -43.67 -36.24
CA LEU A 12 -18.66 -44.33 -36.38
C LEU A 12 -18.75 -45.70 -35.69
N GLU A 13 -18.72 -46.76 -36.47
CA GLU A 13 -18.59 -48.12 -35.95
C GLU A 13 -17.15 -48.62 -36.16
N PRO A 14 -16.51 -49.21 -35.14
CA PRO A 14 -15.24 -49.87 -35.33
C PRO A 14 -15.46 -51.09 -36.24
N ASN A 15 -14.76 -51.13 -37.37
CA ASN A 15 -14.71 -52.31 -38.23
C ASN A 15 -13.41 -53.08 -37.93
N PRO A 16 -13.44 -54.09 -37.04
CA PRO A 16 -12.24 -54.82 -36.66
C PRO A 16 -11.67 -55.58 -37.86
N ARG A 17 -10.37 -55.43 -38.11
CA ARG A 17 -9.66 -56.14 -39.19
C ARG A 17 -9.09 -57.50 -38.74
N SER A 18 -9.29 -57.87 -37.48
CA SER A 18 -8.75 -59.09 -36.87
C SER A 18 -9.80 -59.73 -35.96
N GLU A 19 -9.88 -61.06 -35.97
CA GLU A 19 -10.76 -61.85 -35.11
C GLU A 19 -10.16 -62.09 -33.70
N ASP A 20 -8.90 -61.73 -33.47
CA ASP A 20 -8.25 -61.83 -32.16
C ASP A 20 -8.66 -60.65 -31.26
N ILE A 21 -9.69 -60.90 -30.45
CA ILE A 21 -10.27 -59.92 -29.53
C ILE A 21 -9.41 -59.74 -28.26
N GLU A 22 -8.57 -60.74 -27.92
CA GLU A 22 -7.78 -60.72 -26.69
C GLU A 22 -6.82 -59.54 -26.66
N LYS A 23 -6.19 -59.24 -27.80
CA LYS A 23 -5.30 -58.09 -27.96
C LYS A 23 -5.99 -56.74 -27.73
N VAL A 24 -7.25 -56.60 -28.15
CA VAL A 24 -8.03 -55.36 -27.97
C VAL A 24 -8.48 -55.21 -26.53
N LEU A 25 -8.90 -56.31 -25.88
CA LEU A 25 -9.34 -56.32 -24.49
C LEU A 25 -8.23 -55.96 -23.49
N ARG A 26 -6.96 -56.19 -23.84
CA ARG A 26 -5.81 -55.81 -23.01
C ARG A 26 -5.59 -54.31 -22.90
N ALA A 27 -6.20 -53.50 -23.78
CA ALA A 27 -6.07 -52.03 -23.79
C ALA A 27 -4.61 -51.54 -23.66
N GLU A 28 -3.68 -52.21 -24.36
CA GLU A 28 -2.25 -51.94 -24.24
C GLU A 28 -1.90 -50.54 -24.72
N ILE A 29 -1.29 -49.74 -23.85
CA ILE A 29 -0.74 -48.43 -24.21
C ILE A 29 0.63 -48.63 -24.87
N ARG A 30 0.71 -48.37 -26.17
CA ARG A 30 1.92 -48.59 -26.98
C ARG A 30 3.01 -47.55 -26.75
N ASP A 31 2.63 -46.33 -26.39
CA ASP A 31 3.55 -45.24 -26.08
C ASP A 31 3.00 -44.36 -24.95
N PRO A 32 3.21 -44.76 -23.69
CA PRO A 32 2.76 -43.98 -22.53
C PRO A 32 3.39 -42.59 -22.48
N LEU A 33 4.64 -42.45 -22.93
CA LEU A 33 5.37 -41.18 -22.86
C LEU A 33 4.79 -40.16 -23.84
N TRP A 34 4.44 -40.60 -25.06
CA TRP A 34 3.74 -39.77 -26.03
C TRP A 34 2.37 -39.34 -25.51
N MET A 35 1.60 -40.27 -24.92
CA MET A 35 0.28 -39.97 -24.36
C MET A 35 0.37 -38.90 -23.27
N LEU A 36 1.28 -39.06 -22.30
CA LEU A 36 1.50 -38.08 -21.22
C LEU A 36 2.01 -36.73 -21.77
N SER A 37 2.88 -36.74 -22.78
CA SER A 37 3.36 -35.51 -23.44
C SER A 37 2.22 -34.77 -24.15
N ARG A 38 1.25 -35.48 -24.72
CA ARG A 38 0.04 -34.87 -25.32
C ARG A 38 -0.87 -34.27 -24.26
N GLN A 39 -1.11 -34.96 -23.14
CA GLN A 39 -1.86 -34.40 -22.00
C GLN A 39 -1.22 -33.11 -21.48
N TRP A 40 0.11 -33.09 -21.37
CA TRP A 40 0.87 -31.88 -21.02
C TRP A 40 0.71 -30.76 -22.07
N GLN A 41 0.83 -31.06 -23.36
CA GLN A 41 0.66 -30.07 -24.44
C GLN A 41 -0.75 -29.46 -24.48
N PHE A 42 -1.77 -30.25 -24.12
CA PHE A 42 -3.15 -29.79 -24.02
C PHE A 42 -3.46 -29.09 -22.69
N GLY A 43 -2.48 -28.97 -21.80
CA GLY A 43 -2.66 -28.31 -20.51
C GLY A 43 -3.46 -29.12 -19.50
N GLU A 44 -3.70 -30.42 -19.71
CA GLU A 44 -4.46 -31.25 -18.77
C GLU A 44 -3.77 -31.33 -17.39
N PHE A 45 -2.43 -31.15 -17.34
CA PHE A 45 -1.67 -31.09 -16.09
C PHE A 45 -1.58 -29.69 -15.48
N GLN A 46 -2.13 -28.65 -16.11
CA GLN A 46 -2.20 -27.33 -15.50
C GLN A 46 -3.18 -27.29 -14.33
N GLY A 47 -4.04 -28.31 -14.20
CA GLY A 47 -4.93 -28.48 -13.05
C GLY A 47 -5.72 -27.21 -12.80
N GLU A 48 -6.60 -26.84 -13.72
CA GLU A 48 -7.50 -25.73 -13.44
C GLU A 48 -8.45 -26.13 -12.31
N ASP A 49 -8.50 -25.32 -11.26
CA ASP A 49 -9.55 -25.39 -10.26
C ASP A 49 -10.87 -24.92 -10.90
N ALA A 50 -11.44 -25.78 -11.73
CA ALA A 50 -12.70 -25.57 -12.44
C ALA A 50 -13.90 -26.06 -11.63
N GLY A 51 -13.68 -26.47 -10.38
CA GLY A 51 -14.71 -26.90 -9.46
C GLY A 51 -15.42 -25.70 -8.84
N PHE A 52 -16.35 -25.08 -9.58
CA PHE A 52 -17.21 -24.06 -8.97
C PHE A 52 -18.32 -24.72 -8.16
N ALA A 53 -18.53 -24.26 -6.93
CA ALA A 53 -19.67 -24.69 -6.13
C ALA A 53 -20.98 -24.31 -6.85
N ALA A 54 -21.76 -25.32 -7.27
CA ALA A 54 -23.02 -25.07 -7.98
C ALA A 54 -24.08 -24.39 -7.07
N SER A 55 -24.03 -24.64 -5.76
CA SER A 55 -24.84 -23.93 -4.76
C SER A 55 -24.24 -24.12 -3.35
N ILE A 56 -24.34 -23.09 -2.51
CA ILE A 56 -23.96 -23.13 -1.09
C ILE A 56 -25.11 -22.52 -0.29
N ASN A 57 -25.56 -23.21 0.76
CA ASN A 57 -26.47 -22.64 1.76
C ASN A 57 -25.67 -22.34 3.03
N LEU A 58 -25.52 -21.06 3.35
CA LEU A 58 -24.80 -20.61 4.55
C LEU A 58 -25.81 -20.18 5.62
N ASN A 59 -25.65 -20.73 6.82
CA ASN A 59 -26.25 -20.18 8.03
C ASN A 59 -25.10 -19.72 8.93
N TYR A 60 -25.03 -18.42 9.21
CA TYR A 60 -23.96 -17.84 10.00
C TYR A 60 -24.49 -16.79 10.96
N GLN A 61 -23.75 -16.58 12.05
CA GLN A 61 -23.95 -15.52 13.02
C GLN A 61 -22.69 -14.66 13.03
N LYS A 62 -22.87 -13.34 13.01
CA LYS A 62 -21.79 -12.37 13.12
C LYS A 62 -21.82 -11.76 14.52
N THR A 63 -20.65 -11.65 15.15
CA THR A 63 -20.45 -10.82 16.33
C THR A 63 -19.32 -9.85 16.02
N GLU A 64 -19.45 -8.60 16.46
CA GLU A 64 -18.46 -7.57 16.21
C GLU A 64 -17.44 -7.55 17.36
N ILE A 65 -16.18 -7.33 17.02
CA ILE A 65 -15.13 -7.11 18.01
C ILE A 65 -15.35 -5.69 18.55
N GLN A 66 -15.47 -5.54 19.87
CA GLN A 66 -15.64 -4.26 20.53
C GLN A 66 -14.33 -3.73 21.13
N GLN A 67 -13.42 -4.63 21.51
CA GLN A 67 -12.16 -4.25 22.15
C GLN A 67 -10.97 -5.00 21.56
N PHE A 68 -9.86 -4.28 21.42
CA PHE A 68 -8.58 -4.76 20.98
C PHE A 68 -7.54 -4.59 22.10
N TYR A 69 -6.75 -5.63 22.34
CA TYR A 69 -5.72 -5.67 23.38
C TYR A 69 -4.36 -5.94 22.73
N PRO A 70 -3.58 -4.90 22.38
CA PRO A 70 -2.23 -5.08 21.82
C PRO A 70 -1.25 -5.66 22.85
N SER A 71 -1.56 -5.54 24.13
CA SER A 71 -0.95 -6.28 25.23
C SER A 71 -2.03 -6.52 26.29
N ARG A 72 -1.84 -7.52 27.16
CA ARG A 72 -2.86 -7.93 28.16
C ARG A 72 -3.33 -6.85 29.13
N GLU A 73 -2.62 -5.71 29.21
CA GLU A 73 -2.89 -4.65 30.18
C GLU A 73 -3.56 -3.41 29.57
N GLU A 74 -3.65 -3.32 28.24
CA GLU A 74 -4.17 -2.14 27.54
C GLU A 74 -5.35 -2.52 26.65
N ALA A 75 -6.56 -2.22 27.09
CA ALA A 75 -7.76 -2.32 26.24
C ALA A 75 -7.92 -1.05 25.40
N GLN A 76 -8.20 -1.21 24.11
CA GLN A 76 -8.56 -0.14 23.20
C GLN A 76 -9.94 -0.43 22.61
N ASP A 77 -10.82 0.56 22.58
CA ASP A 77 -12.08 0.43 21.86
C ASP A 77 -11.77 0.25 20.37
N PHE A 78 -12.45 -0.73 19.75
CA PHE A 78 -12.24 -1.08 18.36
C PHE A 78 -13.53 -0.96 17.56
N ASP A 79 -13.46 -0.22 16.46
CA ASP A 79 -14.54 -0.15 15.47
C ASP A 79 -14.02 -0.68 14.13
N GLY A 80 -14.40 -1.93 13.83
CA GLY A 80 -14.04 -2.59 12.57
C GLY A 80 -14.75 -2.01 11.33
N GLN A 81 -15.71 -1.10 11.48
CA GLN A 81 -16.31 -0.37 10.35
C GLN A 81 -15.43 0.80 9.90
N GLU A 82 -14.71 1.42 10.83
CA GLU A 82 -13.83 2.56 10.56
C GLU A 82 -12.41 2.12 10.18
N THR A 83 -11.85 1.12 10.86
CA THR A 83 -10.46 0.68 10.60
C THR A 83 -10.35 -0.85 10.67
N PRO A 84 -9.84 -1.52 9.63
CA PRO A 84 -9.52 -2.95 9.67
C PRO A 84 -8.55 -3.30 10.80
N LEU A 85 -8.75 -4.46 11.42
CA LEU A 85 -7.93 -4.92 12.55
C LEU A 85 -6.45 -4.99 12.19
N ASP A 86 -6.12 -5.46 10.98
CA ASP A 86 -4.75 -5.60 10.50
C ASP A 86 -3.99 -4.26 10.51
N ILE A 87 -4.66 -3.14 10.22
CA ILE A 87 -4.03 -1.80 10.24
C ILE A 87 -3.59 -1.42 11.65
N ILE A 88 -4.33 -1.83 12.67
CA ILE A 88 -4.03 -1.52 14.07
C ILE A 88 -2.97 -2.49 14.61
N VAL A 89 -3.12 -3.78 14.30
CA VAL A 89 -2.22 -4.84 14.75
C VAL A 89 -0.84 -4.70 14.13
N GLU A 90 -0.77 -4.52 12.81
CA GLU A 90 0.48 -4.50 12.03
C GLU A 90 1.06 -3.11 11.85
N LYS A 91 0.52 -2.14 12.59
CA LYS A 91 0.95 -0.74 12.50
C LYS A 91 2.44 -0.60 12.76
N THR A 92 3.16 -0.08 11.78
CA THR A 92 4.58 0.25 11.88
C THR A 92 4.78 1.75 11.85
N GLU A 93 5.90 2.21 12.42
CA GLU A 93 6.30 3.60 12.28
C GLU A 93 6.67 3.86 10.82
N TYR A 94 5.85 4.67 10.15
CA TYR A 94 6.08 5.06 8.77
C TYR A 94 6.89 6.36 8.71
N GLN A 95 8.04 6.28 8.04
CA GLN A 95 8.85 7.44 7.68
C GLN A 95 8.48 7.87 6.26
N PRO A 96 8.04 9.12 6.04
CA PRO A 96 7.63 9.60 4.73
C PRO A 96 8.75 9.46 3.71
N ASP A 97 8.47 8.77 2.60
CA ASP A 97 9.35 8.81 1.45
C ASP A 97 9.33 10.19 0.78
N PHE A 98 10.24 10.39 -0.15
CA PHE A 98 10.40 11.66 -0.85
C PHE A 98 9.13 12.13 -1.58
N PHE A 99 8.40 11.24 -2.24
CA PHE A 99 7.18 11.60 -2.96
C PHE A 99 6.05 11.96 -1.99
N THR A 100 5.95 11.26 -0.87
CA THR A 100 5.01 11.54 0.22
C THR A 100 5.31 12.89 0.84
N LYS A 101 6.58 13.22 1.12
CA LYS A 101 7.00 14.55 1.58
C LYS A 101 6.55 15.66 0.62
N VAL A 102 6.73 15.45 -0.68
CA VAL A 102 6.26 16.40 -1.71
C VAL A 102 4.74 16.50 -1.74
N GLU A 103 4.04 15.38 -1.62
CA GLU A 103 2.59 15.36 -1.61
C GLU A 103 2.02 16.15 -0.42
N ILE A 104 2.58 15.95 0.77
CA ILE A 104 2.24 16.69 1.99
C ILE A 104 2.51 18.18 1.79
N GLY A 105 3.70 18.56 1.29
CA GLY A 105 4.02 19.97 1.02
C GLY A 105 3.07 20.62 0.01
N ARG A 106 2.69 19.89 -1.04
CA ARG A 106 1.67 20.35 -2.01
C ARG A 106 0.27 20.39 -1.41
N HIS A 107 -0.07 19.49 -0.50
CA HIS A 107 -1.35 19.52 0.22
C HIS A 107 -1.43 20.74 1.13
N TRP A 108 -0.35 21.06 1.84
CA TRP A 108 -0.23 22.26 2.65
C TRP A 108 -0.53 23.53 1.85
N PHE A 109 0.15 23.73 0.71
CA PHE A 109 -0.12 24.89 -0.14
C PHE A 109 -1.54 24.91 -0.71
N ARG A 110 -2.17 23.74 -0.94
CA ARG A 110 -3.59 23.66 -1.33
C ARG A 110 -4.51 24.10 -0.20
N LEU A 111 -4.23 23.70 1.05
CA LEU A 111 -4.98 24.12 2.23
C LEU A 111 -4.88 25.64 2.44
N LEU A 112 -3.66 26.18 2.42
CA LEU A 112 -3.41 27.62 2.56
C LEU A 112 -4.14 28.43 1.47
N LYS A 113 -4.01 28.04 0.19
CA LYS A 113 -4.68 28.74 -0.92
C LYS A 113 -6.20 28.71 -0.84
N LYS A 114 -6.75 27.62 -0.30
CA LYS A 114 -8.20 27.43 -0.20
C LYS A 114 -8.82 28.23 0.96
N HIS A 115 -8.11 28.35 2.07
CA HIS A 115 -8.69 28.83 3.32
C HIS A 115 -8.16 30.20 3.78
N LEU A 116 -6.96 30.63 3.37
CA LEU A 116 -6.46 31.96 3.75
C LEU A 116 -7.14 33.09 2.95
N PRO A 117 -7.40 34.24 3.59
CA PRO A 117 -7.95 35.41 2.92
C PRO A 117 -6.91 36.04 1.95
N PRO A 118 -7.34 36.60 0.79
CA PRO A 118 -6.44 37.15 -0.22
C PRO A 118 -5.37 38.17 0.26
N PRO A 119 -5.65 39.11 1.19
CA PRO A 119 -4.66 40.11 1.59
C PRO A 119 -3.40 39.51 2.25
N ASP A 120 -3.54 38.46 3.06
CA ASP A 120 -2.43 37.85 3.81
C ASP A 120 -1.85 36.63 3.08
N GLN A 121 -2.63 36.02 2.19
CA GLN A 121 -2.31 34.76 1.53
C GLN A 121 -0.98 34.80 0.77
N ALA A 122 -0.72 35.83 -0.04
CA ALA A 122 0.48 35.89 -0.87
C ALA A 122 1.77 35.94 -0.02
N GLY A 123 1.76 36.74 1.06
CA GLY A 123 2.89 36.87 1.97
C GLY A 123 3.15 35.57 2.73
N ILE A 124 2.11 34.95 3.27
CA ILE A 124 2.23 33.68 4.01
C ILE A 124 2.75 32.57 3.09
N LEU A 125 2.20 32.43 1.89
CA LEU A 125 2.68 31.44 0.91
C LEU A 125 4.18 31.64 0.59
N GLN A 126 4.62 32.89 0.46
CA GLN A 126 6.02 33.22 0.21
C GLN A 126 6.92 32.88 1.41
N SER A 127 6.50 33.18 2.64
CA SER A 127 7.26 32.86 3.86
C SER A 127 7.47 31.36 4.02
N PHE A 128 6.43 30.55 3.78
CA PHE A 128 6.56 29.08 3.81
C PHE A 128 7.48 28.57 2.68
N SER A 129 7.31 29.08 1.46
CA SER A 129 8.11 28.68 0.30
C SER A 129 9.59 29.00 0.46
N LYS A 130 9.93 30.14 1.09
CA LYS A 130 11.32 30.60 1.28
C LYS A 130 11.93 30.19 2.62
N SER A 131 11.19 29.48 3.46
CA SER A 131 11.73 29.01 4.74
C SER A 131 12.85 28.01 4.50
N GLY A 132 14.04 28.29 5.05
CA GLY A 132 15.17 27.36 5.03
C GLY A 132 14.93 26.10 5.86
N LEU A 133 14.02 26.15 6.84
CA LEU A 133 13.65 25.00 7.67
C LEU A 133 12.86 23.94 6.90
N LEU A 134 12.26 24.34 5.78
CA LEU A 134 11.36 23.51 4.99
C LEU A 134 11.94 23.14 3.63
N GLN A 135 13.22 23.41 3.34
CA GLN A 135 13.83 23.02 2.07
C GLN A 135 14.25 21.55 2.09
N PHE A 136 14.15 20.88 0.93
CA PHE A 136 14.79 19.58 0.76
C PHE A 136 16.30 19.73 0.87
N GLN A 137 16.92 18.90 1.71
CA GLN A 137 18.36 18.89 1.91
C GLN A 137 19.02 17.79 1.08
N LEU A 138 20.13 18.13 0.44
CA LEU A 138 21.01 17.13 -0.18
C LEU A 138 21.90 16.51 0.90
N PRO A 139 22.14 15.19 0.87
CA PRO A 139 23.08 14.58 1.77
C PRO A 139 24.49 15.13 1.52
N PRO A 140 25.33 15.24 2.56
CA PRO A 140 26.70 15.72 2.41
C PRO A 140 27.54 14.71 1.62
N ASP A 141 28.46 15.21 0.79
CA ASP A 141 29.31 14.41 -0.10
C ASP A 141 30.81 14.78 -0.03
N GLU A 142 31.22 15.51 1.01
CA GLU A 142 32.56 16.11 1.12
C GLU A 142 33.67 15.07 1.26
N ASP A 143 33.37 13.93 1.89
CA ASP A 143 34.32 12.85 2.08
C ASP A 143 33.76 11.45 1.76
N ARG A 144 34.68 10.48 1.70
CA ARG A 144 34.34 9.09 1.35
C ARG A 144 33.45 8.40 2.39
N ALA A 145 33.53 8.80 3.66
CA ALA A 145 32.68 8.22 4.71
C ALA A 145 31.24 8.70 4.54
N GLN A 146 31.03 9.99 4.31
CA GLN A 146 29.72 10.58 4.02
C GLN A 146 29.10 9.99 2.75
N GLN A 147 29.89 9.78 1.69
CA GLN A 147 29.41 9.13 0.47
C GLN A 147 29.02 7.66 0.70
N TYR A 148 29.69 6.96 1.63
CA TYR A 148 29.34 5.59 2.01
C TYR A 148 28.06 5.55 2.83
N ASP A 149 27.90 6.46 3.79
CA ASP A 149 26.72 6.54 4.66
C ASP A 149 25.45 6.88 3.86
N ASN A 150 25.58 7.63 2.75
CA ASN A 150 24.48 8.02 1.86
C ASN A 150 24.53 7.30 0.50
N ALA A 151 25.12 6.10 0.47
CA ALA A 151 25.33 5.35 -0.77
C ALA A 151 24.01 4.99 -1.47
N ASP A 152 22.92 4.82 -0.72
CA ASP A 152 21.57 4.61 -1.25
C ASP A 152 21.09 5.79 -2.12
N VAL A 153 21.36 7.03 -1.69
CA VAL A 153 21.03 8.24 -2.43
C VAL A 153 21.94 8.43 -3.64
N PHE A 154 23.25 8.30 -3.46
CA PHE A 154 24.24 8.60 -4.50
C PHE A 154 24.35 7.51 -5.57
N SER A 155 24.04 6.25 -5.26
CA SER A 155 24.10 5.15 -6.23
C SER A 155 22.97 5.21 -7.27
N HIS A 156 21.86 5.89 -6.96
CA HIS A 156 20.70 5.98 -7.83
C HIS A 156 20.60 7.37 -8.51
N GLU A 157 21.15 7.49 -9.71
CA GLU A 157 21.24 8.77 -10.46
C GLU A 157 19.89 9.51 -10.58
N ILE A 158 18.80 8.79 -10.91
CA ILE A 158 17.47 9.40 -11.02
C ILE A 158 16.99 9.95 -9.68
N TYR A 159 17.26 9.25 -8.57
CA TYR A 159 16.86 9.69 -7.25
C TYR A 159 17.66 10.94 -6.85
N HIS A 160 18.98 10.90 -6.98
CA HIS A 160 19.86 12.03 -6.69
C HIS A 160 19.51 13.28 -7.53
N SER A 161 19.30 13.12 -8.84
CA SER A 161 18.92 14.23 -9.73
C SER A 161 17.55 14.82 -9.40
N THR A 162 16.59 13.98 -8.99
CA THR A 162 15.26 14.44 -8.57
C THR A 162 15.35 15.20 -7.25
N LEU A 163 16.10 14.69 -6.27
CA LEU A 163 16.35 15.37 -4.99
C LEU A 163 17.05 16.72 -5.20
N THR A 164 18.06 16.76 -6.07
CA THR A 164 18.76 18.00 -6.46
C THR A 164 17.81 19.00 -7.09
N ALA A 165 16.88 18.55 -7.94
CA ALA A 165 15.89 19.42 -8.56
C ALA A 165 14.90 19.99 -7.54
N PHE A 166 14.57 19.25 -6.48
CA PHE A 166 13.64 19.72 -5.45
C PHE A 166 14.32 20.64 -4.44
N ALA A 167 15.57 20.35 -4.06
CA ALA A 167 16.39 21.22 -3.21
C ALA A 167 16.63 22.61 -3.83
N ASN A 168 16.64 22.71 -5.17
CA ASN A 168 16.84 23.97 -5.90
C ASN A 168 15.53 24.68 -6.29
N ARG A 169 14.36 24.18 -5.85
CA ARG A 169 13.04 24.75 -6.19
C ARG A 169 12.34 25.27 -4.95
N ASP A 170 11.34 26.11 -5.18
CA ASP A 170 10.38 26.60 -4.18
C ASP A 170 9.37 25.50 -3.79
N LEU A 171 9.89 24.30 -3.47
CA LEU A 171 9.17 23.14 -2.98
C LEU A 171 9.55 22.93 -1.52
N ILE A 172 8.56 22.69 -0.68
CA ILE A 172 8.80 22.42 0.74
C ILE A 172 8.83 20.92 1.02
N ASP A 173 9.73 20.48 1.90
CA ASP A 173 9.73 19.16 2.50
C ASP A 173 8.56 19.07 3.50
N GLY A 174 7.50 18.38 3.08
CA GLY A 174 6.33 18.17 3.92
C GLY A 174 6.59 17.27 5.14
N GLY A 175 7.63 16.43 5.11
CA GLY A 175 8.06 15.67 6.29
C GLY A 175 8.64 16.60 7.35
N ALA A 176 9.55 17.49 6.94
CA ALA A 176 10.09 18.53 7.84
C ALA A 176 8.97 19.43 8.40
N LEU A 177 7.97 19.77 7.57
CA LEU A 177 6.79 20.49 8.02
C LEU A 177 6.02 19.73 9.11
N ILE A 178 5.75 18.43 8.93
CA ILE A 178 5.06 17.61 9.94
C ILE A 178 5.89 17.50 11.22
N ASP A 179 7.20 17.34 11.12
CA ASP A 179 8.09 17.32 12.28
C ASP A 179 8.02 18.64 13.08
N LEU A 180 8.00 19.79 12.39
CA LEU A 180 7.86 21.10 13.04
C LEU A 180 6.47 21.33 13.64
N ILE A 181 5.40 20.82 13.02
CA ILE A 181 4.04 20.90 13.55
C ILE A 181 3.89 20.03 14.81
N SER A 182 4.58 18.89 14.85
CA SER A 182 4.51 17.94 15.97
C SER A 182 5.34 18.39 17.20
N ASP A 183 6.13 19.45 17.07
CA ASP A 183 6.99 19.98 18.13
C ASP A 183 6.21 21.01 18.98
N GLU A 184 5.94 20.66 20.25
CA GLU A 184 5.08 21.41 21.17
C GLU A 184 5.62 22.78 21.60
N ASP A 185 6.90 23.08 21.36
CA ASP A 185 7.53 24.29 21.90
C ASP A 185 7.00 25.60 21.27
N LEU A 186 6.70 25.57 19.97
CA LEU A 186 6.35 26.75 19.16
C LEU A 186 5.42 26.35 18.02
N SER A 187 4.39 27.17 17.78
CA SER A 187 3.48 26.96 16.66
C SER A 187 4.17 27.12 15.31
N ILE A 188 3.65 26.47 14.26
CA ILE A 188 4.27 26.55 12.93
C ILE A 188 4.24 27.98 12.38
N SER A 189 3.19 28.76 12.70
CA SER A 189 3.13 30.16 12.32
C SER A 189 4.21 31.00 13.00
N GLU A 190 4.49 30.78 14.30
CA GLU A 190 5.58 31.47 14.99
C GLU A 190 6.95 31.10 14.41
N ARG A 191 7.17 29.82 14.09
CA ARG A 191 8.45 29.36 13.52
C ARG A 191 8.73 29.94 12.13
N ILE A 192 7.70 30.07 11.29
CA ILE A 192 7.86 30.44 9.88
C ILE A 192 7.58 31.92 9.62
N LEU A 193 6.59 32.50 10.31
CA LEU A 193 6.15 33.88 10.13
C LEU A 193 6.75 34.82 11.19
N GLY A 194 7.24 34.29 12.32
CA GLY A 194 7.77 35.06 13.45
C GLY A 194 6.70 35.57 14.42
N ASN A 195 5.43 35.29 14.16
CA ASN A 195 4.30 35.62 15.02
C ASN A 195 3.19 34.58 14.88
N ARG A 196 2.39 34.42 15.93
CA ARG A 196 1.26 33.49 15.93
C ARG A 196 0.20 33.91 14.93
N HIS A 197 -0.36 32.92 14.22
CA HIS A 197 -1.44 33.09 13.27
C HIS A 197 -2.43 31.92 13.38
N GLU A 198 -3.53 32.14 14.11
CA GLU A 198 -4.50 31.10 14.50
C GLU A 198 -4.98 30.23 13.33
N LEU A 199 -5.39 30.84 12.21
CA LEU A 199 -5.88 30.06 11.06
C LEU A 199 -4.78 29.18 10.42
N VAL A 200 -3.52 29.61 10.45
CA VAL A 200 -2.41 28.82 9.89
C VAL A 200 -2.16 27.62 10.79
N ASP A 201 -2.19 27.82 12.10
CA ASP A 201 -2.01 26.73 13.07
C ASP A 201 -3.18 25.73 13.00
N GLU A 202 -4.44 26.20 12.88
CA GLU A 202 -5.60 25.30 12.69
C GLU A 202 -5.48 24.48 11.39
N LEU A 203 -5.00 25.10 10.30
CA LEU A 203 -4.77 24.36 9.05
C LEU A 203 -3.64 23.35 9.20
N ALA A 204 -2.65 23.62 10.05
CA ALA A 204 -1.54 22.71 10.32
C ALA A 204 -1.99 21.49 11.11
N ASP A 205 -2.87 21.66 12.10
CA ASP A 205 -3.53 20.56 12.80
C ASP A 205 -4.32 19.68 11.83
N ARG A 206 -5.10 20.30 10.93
CA ARG A 206 -5.83 19.59 9.87
C ARG A 206 -4.91 18.85 8.90
N LEU A 207 -3.73 19.40 8.60
CA LEU A 207 -2.72 18.73 7.77
C LEU A 207 -2.16 17.50 8.49
N LEU A 208 -1.85 17.63 9.79
CA LEU A 208 -1.35 16.54 10.62
C LEU A 208 -2.38 15.41 10.69
N GLU A 209 -3.63 15.72 11.05
CA GLU A 209 -4.75 14.76 11.07
C GLU A 209 -4.91 14.02 9.74
N TRP A 210 -4.89 14.76 8.62
CA TRP A 210 -4.97 14.17 7.29
C TRP A 210 -3.78 13.24 7.01
N SER A 211 -2.56 13.66 7.33
CA SER A 211 -1.34 12.90 7.07
C SER A 211 -1.26 11.62 7.92
N THR A 212 -1.68 11.69 9.19
CA THR A 212 -1.77 10.55 10.09
C THR A 212 -2.84 9.57 9.61
N ARG A 213 -3.99 10.06 9.14
CA ARG A 213 -5.06 9.18 8.63
C ARG A 213 -4.70 8.48 7.33
N ILE A 214 -4.03 9.16 6.40
CA ILE A 214 -3.72 8.59 5.07
C ILE A 214 -2.46 7.73 5.10
N TYR A 215 -1.41 8.16 5.81
CA TYR A 215 -0.09 7.53 5.75
C TYR A 215 0.39 6.94 7.08
N SER A 216 -0.42 7.01 8.15
CA SER A 216 0.01 6.61 9.51
C SER A 216 1.26 7.34 10.01
N ILE A 217 1.50 8.57 9.53
CA ILE A 217 2.63 9.40 9.96
C ILE A 217 2.47 9.76 11.44
N LYS A 218 3.56 9.61 12.20
CA LYS A 218 3.64 9.82 13.67
C LYS A 218 2.62 9.02 14.47
N ALA A 219 2.00 8.01 13.86
CA ALA A 219 0.93 7.26 14.48
C ALA A 219 1.47 6.20 15.48
N GLY A 220 2.79 6.08 15.62
CA GLY A 220 3.47 5.11 16.48
C GLY A 220 3.46 3.69 15.91
N LYS A 221 4.08 2.76 16.63
CA LYS A 221 4.08 1.33 16.32
C LYS A 221 3.10 0.57 17.21
N SER A 222 2.55 -0.51 16.69
CA SER A 222 1.75 -1.45 17.48
C SER A 222 2.61 -2.12 18.56
N LYS A 223 2.02 -2.32 19.74
CA LYS A 223 2.62 -3.12 20.81
C LYS A 223 2.42 -4.63 20.62
N ALA A 224 1.62 -5.03 19.63
CA ALA A 224 1.35 -6.45 19.36
C ALA A 224 2.56 -7.20 18.77
N TRP A 225 3.54 -6.51 18.18
CA TRP A 225 4.72 -7.17 17.61
C TRP A 225 5.68 -7.68 18.69
N HIS A 226 5.91 -8.99 18.74
CA HIS A 226 6.86 -9.63 19.65
C HIS A 226 8.12 -10.08 18.92
N THR A 227 9.18 -9.26 19.00
CA THR A 227 10.48 -9.49 18.32
C THR A 227 11.12 -10.85 18.61
N ALA A 228 10.99 -11.36 19.84
CA ALA A 228 11.59 -12.65 20.23
C ALA A 228 10.93 -13.87 19.53
N HIS A 229 9.68 -13.72 19.10
CA HIS A 229 8.89 -14.78 18.46
C HIS A 229 8.62 -14.50 16.97
N MET A 230 8.94 -13.30 16.48
CA MET A 230 8.66 -12.85 15.11
C MET A 230 7.19 -12.97 14.72
N GLU A 231 6.29 -12.69 15.66
CA GLU A 231 4.84 -12.77 15.45
C GLU A 231 4.11 -11.63 16.16
N TYR A 232 2.87 -11.38 15.74
CA TYR A 232 1.95 -10.49 16.46
C TYR A 232 1.18 -11.29 17.52
N GLN A 233 1.22 -10.84 18.77
CA GLN A 233 0.39 -11.39 19.86
C GLN A 233 -0.55 -10.29 20.36
N PHE A 234 -1.85 -10.58 20.32
CA PHE A 234 -2.89 -9.66 20.78
C PHE A 234 -4.14 -10.46 21.16
N GLU A 235 -5.04 -9.85 21.93
CA GLU A 235 -6.33 -10.41 22.29
C GLU A 235 -7.46 -9.48 21.79
N VAL A 236 -8.66 -10.05 21.61
CA VAL A 236 -9.86 -9.29 21.21
C VAL A 236 -11.03 -9.68 22.09
N ALA A 237 -11.92 -8.73 22.38
CA ALA A 237 -13.17 -8.99 23.09
C ALA A 237 -14.38 -8.53 22.27
N LEU A 238 -15.48 -9.26 22.43
CA LEU A 238 -16.76 -9.09 21.73
C LEU A 238 -17.75 -8.24 22.50
#